data_AF-A0A2M7H1A2-F1
#
_entry.id   AF-A0A2M7H1A2-F1
#
_cell.length_a   1.000
_cell.length_b   1.000
_cell.length_c   1.000
_cell.angle_alpha   90.00
_cell.angle_beta   90.00
_cell.angle_gamma   90.00
#
_symmetry.space_group_name_H-M   'P 1'
#
loop_
_entity.id
_entity.type
_entity.pdbx_description
1 polymer ?
#
loop_
_entity_poly.entity_id
_entity_poly.type
_entity_poly.pdbx_seq_one_letter_code
_entity_poly.pdbx_strand_id
1 'polypeptide(L)'
;SIRGGLSQIVYLSVGLTGFPFWFAAGGPLGMARLIGPTGGYLIGFVFAAFLVGWLAERGWDKKIKTAISAMLIGNIVIYIFGLFWLANFIPLKGLLAAGLYPFIPGDALKILLAGLALPMGWRFIKRS
;
A
#
# COMPACT_ATOMS: atom_id res chain seq x y z
N SER A 1 8.46 5.02 10.65
CA SER A 1 7.74 4.56 11.84
C SER A 1 7.51 3.09 11.73
N ILE A 2 8.19 2.36 12.60
CA ILE A 2 7.97 0.92 12.83
C ILE A 2 6.48 0.64 13.09
N ARG A 3 5.75 1.63 13.66
CA ARG A 3 4.31 1.57 13.94
C ARG A 3 3.46 1.39 12.68
N GLY A 4 3.85 1.99 11.55
CA GLY A 4 3.12 1.84 10.28
C GLY A 4 3.20 0.40 9.75
N GLY A 5 4.41 -0.18 9.73
CA GLY A 5 4.61 -1.57 9.37
C GLY A 5 3.94 -2.56 10.35
N LEU A 6 4.06 -2.31 11.66
CA LEU A 6 3.38 -3.11 12.68
C LEU A 6 1.85 -3.05 12.55
N SER A 7 1.29 -1.88 12.22
CA SER A 7 -0.15 -1.74 11.96
C SER A 7 -0.59 -2.58 10.75
N GLN A 8 0.23 -2.66 9.70
CA GLN A 8 -0.06 -3.51 8.55
C GLN A 8 0.04 -5.00 8.91
N ILE A 9 1.03 -5.39 9.72
CA ILE A 9 1.16 -6.77 10.21
C ILE A 9 -0.08 -7.15 11.03
N VAL A 10 -0.51 -6.31 11.97
CA VAL A 10 -1.73 -6.55 12.74
C VAL A 10 -2.96 -6.64 11.83
N TYR A 11 -3.07 -5.74 10.85
CA TYR A 11 -4.15 -5.75 9.86
C TYR A 11 -4.20 -7.08 9.07
N LEU A 12 -3.05 -7.61 8.65
CA LEU A 12 -2.97 -8.90 7.97
C LEU A 12 -3.28 -10.07 8.93
N SER A 13 -2.78 -10.03 10.17
CA SER A 13 -3.06 -11.05 11.18
C SER A 13 -4.54 -11.14 11.54
N VAL A 14 -5.25 -10.01 11.60
CA VAL A 14 -6.71 -9.99 11.77
C VAL A 14 -7.38 -10.57 10.54
N GLY A 15 -6.91 -10.21 9.34
CA GLY A 15 -7.46 -10.72 8.09
C GLY A 15 -7.29 -12.24 7.89
N LEU A 16 -6.27 -12.85 8.51
CA LEU A 16 -6.05 -14.29 8.51
C LEU A 16 -7.15 -15.09 9.21
N THR A 17 -7.84 -14.48 10.18
CA THR A 17 -8.89 -15.14 10.97
C THR A 17 -10.14 -15.47 10.16
N GLY A 18 -10.26 -14.99 8.93
CA GLY A 18 -11.37 -15.32 8.03
C GLY A 18 -12.66 -14.56 8.31
N PHE A 19 -12.58 -13.45 9.05
CA PHE A 19 -13.74 -12.60 9.33
C PHE A 19 -14.41 -12.12 8.02
N PRO A 20 -15.73 -12.35 7.84
CA PRO A 20 -16.42 -12.20 6.56
C PRO A 20 -16.37 -10.80 5.93
N PHE A 21 -16.11 -9.77 6.74
CA PHE A 21 -16.04 -8.37 6.31
C PHE A 21 -14.62 -7.89 5.99
N TRP A 22 -13.58 -8.69 6.26
CA TRP A 22 -12.19 -8.29 6.05
C TRP A 22 -11.70 -8.70 4.65
N PHE A 23 -11.01 -7.79 3.95
CA PHE A 23 -10.58 -7.88 2.55
C PHE A 23 -11.67 -7.84 1.45
N ALA A 24 -12.81 -7.19 1.69
CA ALA A 24 -13.86 -6.87 0.70
C ALA A 24 -14.64 -8.05 0.08
N ALA A 25 -15.94 -7.81 -0.08
CA ALA A 25 -16.96 -8.73 -0.55
C ALA A 25 -16.64 -9.31 -1.95
N GLY A 26 -16.75 -10.63 -2.08
CA GLY A 26 -16.69 -11.34 -3.37
C GLY A 26 -15.37 -12.06 -3.70
N GLY A 27 -14.36 -12.06 -2.81
CA GLY A 27 -13.12 -12.82 -2.98
C GLY A 27 -12.89 -13.87 -1.88
N PRO A 28 -11.87 -14.74 -2.02
CA PRO A 28 -11.55 -15.76 -1.02
C PRO A 28 -11.33 -15.14 0.37
N LEU A 29 -11.90 -15.75 1.41
CA LEU A 29 -11.80 -15.28 2.80
C LEU A 29 -10.53 -15.85 3.46
N GLY A 30 -9.99 -15.12 4.44
CA GLY A 30 -8.90 -15.63 5.29
C GLY A 30 -7.59 -15.91 4.55
N MET A 31 -6.89 -16.96 4.98
CA MET A 31 -5.58 -17.38 4.43
C MET A 31 -5.59 -17.55 2.92
N ALA A 32 -6.72 -17.99 2.33
CA ALA A 32 -6.89 -18.19 0.89
C ALA A 32 -6.59 -16.92 0.07
N ARG A 33 -6.73 -15.74 0.67
CA ARG A 33 -6.42 -14.47 0.00
C ARG A 33 -4.95 -14.09 0.05
N LEU A 34 -4.20 -14.55 1.05
CA LEU A 34 -2.75 -14.40 1.11
C LEU A 34 -2.05 -15.34 0.14
N ILE A 35 -2.60 -16.54 -0.10
CA ILE A 35 -2.05 -17.49 -1.08
C ILE A 35 -2.62 -17.29 -2.49
N GLY A 36 -3.62 -16.41 -2.66
CA GLY A 36 -4.25 -16.11 -3.94
C GLY A 36 -3.48 -15.11 -4.80
N PRO A 37 -4.00 -14.77 -6.00
CA PRO A 37 -3.33 -13.90 -6.98
C PRO A 37 -2.98 -12.50 -6.45
N THR A 38 -3.72 -12.01 -5.45
CA THR A 38 -3.51 -10.70 -4.83
C THR A 38 -2.58 -10.73 -3.61
N GLY A 39 -2.11 -11.91 -3.20
CA GLY A 39 -1.29 -12.10 -1.99
C GLY A 39 -0.02 -11.27 -1.97
N GLY A 40 0.68 -11.18 -3.11
CA GLY A 40 1.90 -10.38 -3.24
C GLY A 40 1.71 -8.89 -2.94
N TYR A 41 0.54 -8.32 -3.24
CA TYR A 41 0.24 -6.92 -2.92
C TYR A 41 0.12 -6.70 -1.41
N LEU A 42 -0.44 -7.69 -0.68
CA LEU A 42 -0.57 -7.66 0.77
C LEU A 42 0.80 -7.68 1.47
N ILE A 43 1.71 -8.52 0.98
CA ILE A 43 3.11 -8.52 1.43
C ILE A 43 3.77 -7.18 1.09
N GLY A 44 3.58 -6.70 -0.14
CA GLY A 44 4.08 -5.40 -0.60
C GLY A 44 3.62 -4.23 0.28
N PHE A 45 2.38 -4.24 0.78
CA PHE A 45 1.87 -3.20 1.69
C PHE A 45 2.65 -3.13 3.00
N VAL A 46 3.08 -4.26 3.56
CA VAL A 46 3.90 -4.29 4.79
C VAL A 46 5.24 -3.60 4.55
N PHE A 47 5.94 -4.01 3.48
CA PHE A 47 7.23 -3.42 3.12
C PHE A 47 7.12 -1.93 2.78
N ALA A 48 6.09 -1.55 2.02
CA ALA A 48 5.82 -0.16 1.70
C ALA A 48 5.52 0.66 2.95
N ALA A 49 4.76 0.15 3.92
CA ALA A 49 4.47 0.86 5.17
C ALA A 49 5.74 1.07 6.02
N PHE A 50 6.63 0.09 6.08
CA PHE A 50 7.94 0.27 6.73
C PHE A 50 8.77 1.34 6.01
N LEU A 51 8.89 1.26 4.69
CA LEU A 51 9.71 2.18 3.90
C LEU A 51 9.18 3.62 3.94
N VAL A 52 7.89 3.82 3.65
CA VAL A 52 7.23 5.14 3.69
C VAL A 52 7.29 5.70 5.10
N GLY A 53 7.05 4.87 6.11
CA GLY A 53 7.19 5.28 7.50
C GLY A 53 8.62 5.75 7.82
N TRP A 54 9.64 5.02 7.36
CA TRP A 54 11.05 5.35 7.58
C TRP A 54 11.47 6.65 6.86
N LEU A 55 10.89 6.93 5.69
CA LEU A 55 11.04 8.21 4.98
C LEU A 55 10.32 9.35 5.74
N ALA A 56 9.13 9.10 6.26
CA ALA A 56 8.38 10.09 7.04
C ALA A 56 9.14 10.50 8.32
N GLU A 57 9.80 9.56 9.01
CA GLU A 57 10.66 9.89 10.16
C GLU A 57 11.85 10.80 9.80
N ARG A 58 12.28 10.80 8.53
CA ARG A 58 13.29 11.72 7.99
C ARG A 58 12.69 13.06 7.53
N GLY A 59 11.40 13.29 7.81
CA GLY A 59 10.70 14.51 7.48
C GLY A 59 10.22 14.60 6.03
N TRP A 60 10.16 13.48 5.30
CA TRP A 60 9.64 13.49 3.93
C TRP A 60 8.14 13.82 3.88
N ASP A 61 7.42 13.73 4.98
CA ASP A 61 6.03 14.12 5.13
C ASP A 61 5.82 15.65 5.33
N LYS A 62 6.89 16.43 5.49
CA LYS A 62 6.82 17.87 5.80
C LYS A 62 6.65 18.77 4.57
N LYS A 63 7.01 18.29 3.38
CA LYS A 63 6.88 19.04 2.11
C LYS A 63 6.08 18.21 1.11
N ILE A 64 5.24 18.88 0.32
CA ILE A 64 4.39 18.22 -0.70
C ILE A 64 5.23 17.34 -1.63
N LYS A 65 6.34 17.88 -2.16
CA LYS A 65 7.21 17.13 -3.07
C LYS A 65 7.76 15.85 -2.45
N THR A 66 8.30 15.92 -1.24
CA THR A 66 8.88 14.74 -0.57
C THR A 66 7.81 13.76 -0.12
N ALA A 67 6.60 14.23 0.22
CA ALA A 67 5.48 13.39 0.62
C ALA A 67 4.99 12.58 -0.59
N ILE A 68 4.79 13.25 -1.73
CA ILE A 68 4.45 12.59 -3.00
C ILE A 68 5.54 11.58 -3.39
N SER A 69 6.83 11.95 -3.31
CA SER A 69 7.93 11.03 -3.61
C SER A 69 7.92 9.80 -2.70
N ALA A 70 7.74 9.97 -1.39
CA ALA A 70 7.68 8.84 -0.45
C ALA A 70 6.53 7.88 -0.82
N MET A 71 5.36 8.43 -1.13
CA MET A 71 4.19 7.63 -1.50
C MET A 71 4.37 6.91 -2.84
N LEU A 72 4.96 7.56 -3.84
CA LEU A 72 5.30 6.91 -5.12
C LEU A 72 6.26 5.76 -4.94
N ILE A 73 7.29 5.93 -4.11
CA ILE A 73 8.25 4.86 -3.79
C ILE A 73 7.53 3.68 -3.11
N GLY A 74 6.66 3.95 -2.14
CA GLY A 74 5.86 2.91 -1.50
C GLY A 74 4.97 2.16 -2.50
N ASN A 75 4.36 2.88 -3.45
CA ASN A 75 3.51 2.32 -4.48
C ASN A 75 4.30 1.42 -5.45
N ILE A 76 5.50 1.84 -5.85
CA ILE A 76 6.42 1.00 -6.64
C ILE A 76 6.75 -0.29 -5.89
N VAL A 77 7.05 -0.22 -4.59
CA VAL A 77 7.31 -1.42 -3.78
C VAL A 77 6.12 -2.37 -3.80
N ILE A 78 4.89 -1.86 -3.62
CA ILE A 78 3.68 -2.67 -3.69
C ILE A 78 3.55 -3.38 -5.05
N TYR A 79 3.78 -2.68 -6.15
CA TYR A 79 3.70 -3.27 -7.49
C TYR A 79 4.81 -4.27 -7.77
N ILE A 80 6.03 -4.07 -7.27
CA ILE A 80 7.12 -5.05 -7.43
C ILE A 80 6.70 -6.38 -6.81
N PHE A 81 6.26 -6.39 -5.55
CA PHE A 81 5.82 -7.62 -4.89
C PHE A 81 4.53 -8.18 -5.49
N GLY A 82 3.57 -7.31 -5.81
CA GLY A 82 2.28 -7.69 -6.39
C GLY A 82 2.40 -8.33 -7.77
N LEU A 83 3.11 -7.70 -8.70
CA LEU A 83 3.28 -8.19 -10.06
C LEU A 83 4.19 -9.42 -10.12
N PHE A 84 5.26 -9.45 -9.31
CA PHE A 84 6.13 -10.63 -9.23
C PHE A 84 5.36 -11.86 -8.76
N TRP A 85 4.49 -11.69 -7.75
CA TRP A 85 3.62 -12.76 -7.28
C TRP A 85 2.57 -13.15 -8.33
N LEU A 86 1.86 -12.16 -8.88
CA LEU A 86 0.78 -12.36 -9.86
C LEU A 86 1.27 -13.03 -11.16
N ALA A 87 2.53 -12.83 -11.54
CA ALA A 87 3.15 -13.51 -12.68
C ALA A 87 3.14 -15.05 -12.57
N ASN A 88 3.02 -15.60 -11.36
CA ASN A 88 2.88 -17.05 -11.15
C ASN A 88 1.45 -17.56 -11.38
N PHE A 89 0.46 -16.67 -11.53
CA PHE A 89 -0.96 -17.02 -11.68
C PHE A 89 -1.50 -16.73 -13.08
N ILE A 90 -0.91 -15.77 -13.81
CA ILE A 90 -1.40 -15.35 -15.13
C ILE A 90 -0.26 -15.15 -16.13
N PRO A 91 -0.53 -15.27 -17.45
CA PRO A 91 0.47 -15.03 -18.49
C PRO A 91 1.00 -13.58 -18.47
N LEU A 92 2.31 -13.42 -18.74
CA LEU A 92 3.00 -12.12 -18.80
C LEU A 92 2.31 -11.11 -19.73
N LYS A 93 1.71 -11.57 -20.84
CA LYS A 93 1.02 -10.72 -21.82
C LYS A 93 -0.18 -9.95 -21.23
N GLY A 94 -0.82 -10.48 -20.18
CA GLY A 94 -1.94 -9.84 -19.49
C GLY A 94 -1.60 -9.24 -18.13
N LEU A 95 -0.35 -9.39 -17.67
CA LEU A 95 0.06 -9.09 -16.30
C LEU A 95 -0.17 -7.63 -15.91
N LEU A 96 0.26 -6.69 -16.74
CA LEU A 96 0.11 -5.26 -16.46
C LEU A 96 -1.34 -4.79 -16.59
N ALA A 97 -2.09 -5.36 -17.53
CA ALA A 97 -3.50 -5.05 -17.72
C ALA A 97 -4.36 -5.50 -16.53
N ALA A 98 -4.02 -6.63 -15.91
CA ALA A 98 -4.72 -7.13 -14.73
C ALA A 98 -4.18 -6.54 -13.41
N GLY A 99 -2.86 -6.33 -13.31
CA GLY A 99 -2.17 -6.07 -12.05
C GLY A 99 -1.66 -4.65 -11.84
N LEU A 100 -1.64 -3.79 -12.87
CA LEU A 100 -1.09 -2.44 -12.77
C LEU A 100 -2.10 -1.38 -13.22
N TYR A 101 -2.52 -1.42 -14.49
CA TYR A 101 -3.36 -0.38 -15.11
C TYR A 101 -4.66 -0.04 -14.36
N PRO A 102 -5.45 -1.00 -13.83
CA PRO A 102 -6.67 -0.64 -13.12
C PRO A 102 -6.42 0.09 -11.79
N PHE A 103 -5.23 -0.04 -11.22
CA PHE A 103 -4.87 0.56 -9.94
C PHE A 103 -4.28 1.98 -10.08
N ILE A 104 -3.65 2.30 -11.20
CA ILE A 104 -2.99 3.60 -11.45
C ILE A 104 -3.91 4.80 -11.19
N PRO A 105 -5.15 4.88 -11.73
CA PRO A 105 -5.99 6.06 -11.53
C PRO A 105 -6.33 6.30 -10.05
N GLY A 106 -6.65 5.22 -9.33
CA GLY A 106 -6.96 5.27 -7.91
C GLY A 106 -5.74 5.66 -7.07
N ASP A 107 -4.57 5.14 -7.42
CA ASP A 107 -3.32 5.46 -6.72
C ASP A 107 -2.87 6.89 -6.97
N ALA A 108 -2.95 7.37 -8.21
CA ALA A 108 -2.64 8.76 -8.54
C ALA A 108 -3.50 9.74 -7.74
N LEU A 109 -4.81 9.47 -7.66
CA LEU A 109 -5.73 10.29 -6.86
C LEU A 109 -5.37 10.26 -5.37
N LYS A 110 -5.13 9.07 -4.80
CA LYS A 110 -4.76 8.91 -3.38
C LYS A 110 -3.46 9.63 -3.05
N ILE A 111 -2.44 9.50 -3.90
CA ILE A 111 -1.13 10.13 -3.71
C ILE A 111 -1.26 11.65 -3.75
N LEU A 112 -2.05 12.19 -4.68
CA LEU A 112 -2.27 13.63 -4.76
C LEU A 112 -2.99 14.15 -3.50
N LEU A 113 -4.08 13.49 -3.09
CA LEU A 113 -4.85 13.91 -1.92
C LEU A 113 -4.03 13.85 -0.64
N ALA A 114 -3.35 12.73 -0.39
CA ALA A 114 -2.55 12.56 0.82
C ALA A 114 -1.28 13.42 0.80
N GLY A 115 -0.62 13.58 -0.35
CA GLY A 115 0.56 14.43 -0.51
C GLY A 115 0.27 15.91 -0.27
N LEU A 116 -0.98 16.35 -0.47
CA LEU A 116 -1.45 17.68 -0.09
C LEU A 116 -1.86 17.74 1.39
N ALA A 117 -2.63 16.76 1.86
CA ALA A 117 -3.17 16.75 3.23
C ALA A 117 -2.09 16.64 4.32
N LEU A 118 -1.06 15.80 4.11
CA LEU A 118 -0.04 15.52 5.11
C LEU A 118 0.79 16.78 5.49
N PRO A 119 1.37 17.54 4.54
CA PRO A 119 2.06 18.79 4.86
C PRO A 119 1.14 19.86 5.45
N MET A 120 -0.14 19.88 5.06
CA MET A 120 -1.11 20.80 5.63
C MET A 120 -1.39 20.48 7.11
N GLY A 121 -1.58 19.21 7.47
CA GLY A 121 -1.76 18.79 8.87
C GLY A 121 -0.60 19.23 9.77
N TRP A 122 0.64 19.07 9.29
CA TRP A 122 1.83 19.55 10.02
C TRP A 122 1.88 21.07 10.21
N ARG A 123 1.30 21.85 9.28
CA ARG A 123 1.21 23.32 9.41
C ARG A 123 0.24 23.75 10.51
N PHE A 124 -0.82 22.98 10.75
CA PHE A 124 -1.78 23.28 11.82
C PHE A 124 -1.23 22.89 13.19
N ILE A 125 -0.57 21.73 13.31
CA ILE A 125 -0.02 21.24 14.59
C ILE A 125 1.12 22.14 15.08
N LYS A 126 1.97 22.68 14.19
CA LYS A 126 3.04 23.61 14.58
C LYS A 126 2.57 25.02 14.95
N ARG A 127 1.28 25.32 14.82
CA ARG A 127 0.67 26.61 15.19
C ARG A 127 -0.06 26.56 16.54
N SER A 128 -0.09 25.42 17.21
CA SER A 128 -0.51 25.25 18.62
C SER A 128 0.73 25.08 19.50
#